data_AF-A0A5C6S0U6-F1
#
_entry.id   AF-A0A5C6S0U6-F1
#
_cell.length_a   1.000
_cell.length_b   1.000
_cell.length_c   1.000
_cell.angle_alpha   90.00
_cell.angle_beta   90.00
_cell.angle_gamma   90.00
#
_symmetry.space_group_name_H-M   'P 1'
#
loop_
_entity.id
_entity.type
_entity.pdbx_description
1 polymer ?
#
loop_
_entity_poly.entity_id
_entity_poly.type
_entity_poly.pdbx_seq_one_letter_code
_entity_poly.pdbx_strand_id
1 'polypeptide(L)'
;MTIRQFHLHEEDPAISIRSVIDQGFDRGSFDHLLEINDQIVRRLILRLPAIPEVFNGFFGRDERFLDEIQKLLALDVDSFGTFDDLIFSITDRISSMDVFKVQRYFNFISCAYQRRLADFQDPAERGTLTLASTLLVIRHDAMVEQMRLILGDEDKAREIIELLKMDTGDQHLDLQYRPFIDVGGYYVIAPHVVAVSNLVRNIIVANRLEYVFEPPTDEDHRRAAVLLDVLVDLLVESGIGVKPLPILADDPADWSRKRRLRASINESYFELSVNPEGGINLLIGFEDKSFHEHGLSVEAVTTLIHCFTNLRLASPFPQQWNAHPDG
;
A
#
# COMPACT_ATOMS: atom_id res chain seq x y z
N MET A 1 -3.95 10.25 20.23
CA MET A 1 -4.04 11.30 19.20
C MET A 1 -2.65 11.92 19.07
N THR A 2 -1.93 11.62 17.99
CA THR A 2 -0.48 11.90 17.86
C THR A 2 -0.25 13.36 17.43
N ILE A 3 0.88 13.97 17.82
CA ILE A 3 1.26 15.38 17.53
C ILE A 3 1.17 15.75 16.03
N ARG A 4 1.24 14.77 15.11
CA ARG A 4 1.07 14.96 13.66
C ARG A 4 -0.39 15.08 13.18
N GLN A 5 -1.35 14.49 13.89
CA GLN A 5 -2.78 14.71 13.61
C GLN A 5 -3.19 16.17 13.83
N PHE A 6 -2.46 16.91 14.68
CA PHE A 6 -2.65 18.34 14.85
C PHE A 6 -2.17 19.15 13.64
N HIS A 7 -1.02 18.81 13.03
CA HIS A 7 -0.52 19.54 11.84
C HIS A 7 -1.36 19.27 10.58
N LEU A 8 -1.93 18.07 10.42
CA LEU A 8 -2.86 17.76 9.32
C LEU A 8 -4.22 18.47 9.45
N HIS A 9 -4.56 19.00 10.63
CA HIS A 9 -5.79 19.75 10.86
C HIS A 9 -5.67 21.26 10.57
N GLU A 10 -4.45 21.77 10.34
CA GLU A 10 -4.20 23.20 10.13
C GLU A 10 -4.04 23.59 8.65
N GLU A 11 -3.85 22.63 7.73
CA GLU A 11 -3.86 22.85 6.28
C GLU A 11 -5.19 22.40 5.64
N ASP A 12 -5.64 23.10 4.59
CA ASP A 12 -6.85 22.78 3.83
C ASP A 12 -6.83 21.29 3.42
N PRO A 13 -7.87 20.48 3.69
CA PRO A 13 -7.77 19.03 3.60
C PRO A 13 -7.44 18.61 2.17
N ALA A 14 -6.26 17.99 1.99
CA ALA A 14 -5.81 17.49 0.69
C ALA A 14 -6.91 16.64 0.04
N ILE A 15 -7.19 16.91 -1.24
CA ILE A 15 -8.18 16.14 -2.00
C ILE A 15 -7.64 14.74 -2.32
N SER A 16 -8.51 13.74 -2.36
CA SER A 16 -8.13 12.39 -2.85
C SER A 16 -8.28 12.31 -4.37
N ILE A 17 -7.47 11.47 -5.02
CA ILE A 17 -7.59 11.17 -6.46
C ILE A 17 -8.97 10.59 -6.77
N ARG A 18 -9.52 9.77 -5.86
CA ARG A 18 -10.86 9.23 -6.00
C ARG A 18 -11.91 10.35 -6.08
N SER A 19 -11.82 11.34 -5.19
CA SER A 19 -12.72 12.50 -5.20
C SER A 19 -12.61 13.32 -6.49
N VAL A 20 -11.40 13.48 -7.06
CA VAL A 20 -11.22 14.13 -8.36
C VAL A 20 -11.91 13.35 -9.48
N ILE A 21 -11.74 12.02 -9.50
CA ILE A 21 -12.38 11.15 -10.49
C ILE A 21 -13.90 11.23 -10.39
N ASP A 22 -14.46 11.05 -9.19
CA ASP A 22 -15.91 11.06 -8.97
C ASP A 22 -16.50 12.42 -9.41
N GLN A 23 -15.90 13.54 -8.99
CA GLN A 23 -16.34 14.88 -9.44
C GLN A 23 -16.23 15.07 -10.96
N GLY A 24 -15.20 14.52 -11.60
CA GLY A 24 -15.01 14.64 -13.04
C GLY A 24 -16.04 13.84 -13.84
N PHE A 25 -16.44 12.65 -13.37
CA PHE A 25 -17.56 11.89 -13.96
C PHE A 25 -18.91 12.55 -13.67
N ASP A 26 -19.15 13.01 -12.45
CA ASP A 26 -20.43 13.63 -12.08
C ASP A 26 -20.69 14.95 -12.82
N ARG A 27 -19.62 15.66 -13.24
CA ARG A 27 -19.69 16.86 -14.09
C ARG A 27 -19.67 16.58 -15.59
N GLY A 28 -19.54 15.33 -16.01
CA GLY A 28 -19.43 14.91 -17.41
C GLY A 28 -18.07 15.17 -18.06
N SER A 29 -17.10 15.74 -17.35
CA SER A 29 -15.76 16.05 -17.86
C SER A 29 -14.96 14.79 -18.23
N PHE A 30 -15.28 13.64 -17.62
CA PHE A 30 -14.60 12.35 -17.85
C PHE A 30 -15.45 11.30 -18.60
N ASP A 31 -16.60 11.68 -19.18
CA ASP A 31 -17.49 10.74 -19.86
C ASP A 31 -16.82 9.98 -21.02
N HIS A 32 -15.88 10.65 -21.69
CA HIS A 32 -15.12 10.09 -22.81
C HIS A 32 -13.74 9.56 -22.40
N LEU A 33 -13.40 9.56 -21.11
CA LEU A 33 -12.11 9.05 -20.64
C LEU A 33 -11.97 7.54 -20.85
N LEU A 34 -13.08 6.81 -20.78
CA LEU A 34 -13.14 5.36 -20.96
C LEU A 34 -14.28 4.96 -21.90
N GLU A 35 -13.91 4.32 -23.00
CA GLU A 35 -14.84 3.90 -24.05
C GLU A 35 -14.91 2.37 -24.15
N ILE A 36 -16.10 1.83 -24.45
CA ILE A 36 -16.24 0.42 -24.80
C ILE A 36 -15.70 0.21 -26.22
N ASN A 37 -14.80 -0.75 -26.37
CA ASN A 37 -14.38 -1.27 -27.65
C ASN A 37 -14.77 -2.75 -27.74
N ASP A 38 -15.55 -3.09 -28.77
CA ASP A 38 -16.03 -4.45 -29.04
C ASP A 38 -15.12 -5.25 -29.99
N GLN A 39 -14.00 -4.67 -30.42
CA GLN A 39 -13.07 -5.34 -31.34
C GLN A 39 -12.23 -6.41 -30.63
N ILE A 40 -12.27 -7.65 -31.15
CA ILE A 40 -11.62 -8.87 -30.64
C ILE A 40 -12.20 -9.34 -29.29
N VAL A 41 -12.16 -8.52 -28.25
CA VAL A 41 -12.78 -8.76 -26.94
C VAL A 41 -13.39 -7.45 -26.45
N ARG A 42 -14.66 -7.50 -26.04
CA ARG A 42 -15.37 -6.36 -25.46
C ARG A 42 -14.68 -5.89 -24.17
N ARG A 43 -14.19 -4.65 -24.17
CA ARG A 43 -13.43 -4.07 -23.05
C ARG A 43 -13.51 -2.54 -23.01
N LEU A 44 -13.19 -1.96 -21.85
CA LEU A 44 -12.98 -0.52 -21.70
C LEU A 44 -11.55 -0.15 -22.13
N ILE A 45 -11.42 0.93 -22.91
CA ILE A 45 -10.15 1.48 -23.37
C ILE A 45 -10.00 2.90 -22.86
N LEU A 46 -8.84 3.19 -22.25
CA LEU A 46 -8.46 4.52 -21.82
C LEU A 46 -8.22 5.45 -23.03
N ARG A 47 -8.90 6.58 -23.04
CA ARG A 47 -8.75 7.69 -23.99
C ARG A 47 -8.20 8.91 -23.28
N LEU A 48 -6.99 8.78 -22.73
CA LEU A 48 -6.29 9.89 -22.10
C LEU A 48 -5.29 10.49 -23.10
N PRO A 49 -5.57 11.65 -23.70
CA PRO A 49 -4.61 12.32 -24.58
C PRO A 49 -3.44 12.86 -23.74
N ALA A 50 -2.21 12.73 -24.26
CA ALA A 50 -0.99 13.24 -23.64
C ALA A 50 -0.92 14.78 -23.78
N ILE A 51 -1.82 15.49 -23.09
CA ILE A 51 -1.92 16.96 -23.11
C ILE A 51 -0.97 17.53 -22.04
N PRO A 52 0.08 18.29 -22.42
CA PRO A 52 1.07 18.80 -21.47
C PRO A 52 0.47 19.59 -20.30
N GLU A 53 -0.58 20.37 -20.54
CA GLU A 53 -1.24 21.19 -19.52
C GLU A 53 -1.87 20.32 -18.42
N VAL A 54 -2.43 19.16 -18.79
CA VAL A 54 -2.99 18.20 -17.83
C VAL A 54 -1.87 17.45 -17.13
N PHE A 55 -0.87 16.98 -17.87
CA PHE A 55 0.20 16.18 -17.30
C PHE A 55 1.08 16.99 -16.34
N ASN A 56 1.54 18.17 -16.76
CA ASN A 56 2.33 19.07 -15.92
C ASN A 56 1.46 19.67 -14.80
N GLY A 57 0.22 20.04 -15.13
CA GLY A 57 -0.68 20.76 -14.24
C GLY A 57 -1.39 19.90 -13.21
N PHE A 58 -1.41 18.58 -13.34
CA PHE A 58 -2.08 17.68 -12.39
C PHE A 58 -1.14 16.58 -11.89
N PHE A 59 -0.49 15.84 -12.79
CA PHE A 59 0.38 14.73 -12.41
C PHE A 59 1.77 15.19 -11.95
N GLY A 60 2.32 16.23 -12.58
CA GLY A 60 3.68 16.70 -12.36
C GLY A 60 3.90 17.61 -11.14
N ARG A 61 2.83 18.07 -10.47
CA ARG A 61 2.92 18.98 -9.32
C ARG A 61 3.42 18.27 -8.06
N ASP A 62 4.15 18.99 -7.22
CA ASP A 62 4.60 18.52 -5.89
C ASP A 62 3.51 18.65 -4.80
N GLU A 63 2.39 19.29 -5.11
CA GLU A 63 1.19 19.30 -4.25
C GLU A 63 0.75 17.88 -3.97
N ARG A 64 0.55 17.55 -2.69
CA ARG A 64 0.29 16.18 -2.24
C ARG A 64 -1.21 15.91 -2.19
N PHE A 65 -1.63 14.79 -2.78
CA PHE A 65 -2.99 14.26 -2.61
C PHE A 65 -3.10 13.50 -1.29
N LEU A 66 -4.32 13.35 -0.77
CA LEU A 66 -4.57 12.59 0.45
C LEU A 66 -4.01 11.15 0.36
N ASP A 67 -4.17 10.51 -0.80
CA ASP A 67 -3.64 9.17 -1.07
C ASP A 67 -2.10 9.11 -0.94
N GLU A 68 -1.42 10.19 -1.30
CA GLU A 68 0.04 10.28 -1.24
C GLU A 68 0.50 10.59 0.18
N ILE A 69 -0.25 11.42 0.93
CA ILE A 69 -0.01 11.64 2.36
C ILE A 69 -0.15 10.32 3.12
N GLN A 70 -1.17 9.51 2.82
CA GLN A 70 -1.34 8.20 3.43
C GLN A 70 -0.19 7.24 3.10
N LYS A 71 0.29 7.23 1.85
CA LYS A 71 1.45 6.42 1.45
C LYS A 71 2.76 6.93 2.06
N LEU A 72 2.93 8.25 2.16
CA LEU A 72 4.03 8.88 2.87
C LEU A 72 4.00 8.48 4.34
N LEU A 73 2.83 8.50 4.98
CA LEU A 73 2.65 7.99 6.35
C LEU A 73 2.93 6.48 6.43
N ALA A 74 2.64 5.71 5.39
CA ALA A 74 2.99 4.29 5.31
C ALA A 74 4.47 4.02 4.98
N LEU A 75 5.19 4.99 4.39
CA LEU A 75 6.65 4.99 4.23
C LEU A 75 7.36 5.46 5.50
N ASP A 76 6.78 6.44 6.20
CA ASP A 76 7.13 6.95 7.53
C ASP A 76 6.81 5.94 8.62
N VAL A 77 6.04 4.91 8.30
CA VAL A 77 6.07 3.71 9.10
C VAL A 77 7.50 3.18 9.14
N ASP A 78 8.38 3.31 8.12
CA ASP A 78 9.78 2.84 7.96
C ASP A 78 10.90 3.93 8.11
N SER A 79 10.60 5.19 8.48
CA SER A 79 11.61 6.21 8.87
C SER A 79 11.02 7.33 9.73
N PHE A 80 11.42 7.48 11.00
CA PHE A 80 10.87 8.47 11.96
C PHE A 80 11.32 9.94 11.74
N GLY A 81 11.37 10.42 10.50
CA GLY A 81 11.72 11.79 10.11
C GLY A 81 10.52 12.74 9.96
N THR A 82 10.77 14.01 9.62
CA THR A 82 9.75 14.99 9.18
C THR A 82 9.27 14.72 7.75
N PHE A 83 8.15 15.31 7.31
CA PHE A 83 7.64 15.11 5.93
C PHE A 83 8.64 15.49 4.83
N ASP A 84 9.55 16.43 5.11
CA ASP A 84 10.60 16.83 4.19
C ASP A 84 11.73 15.80 4.14
N ASP A 85 11.96 15.06 5.23
CA ASP A 85 12.95 13.96 5.28
C ASP A 85 12.50 12.73 4.47
N LEU A 86 11.22 12.66 4.10
CA LEU A 86 10.66 11.63 3.22
C LEU A 86 10.86 11.94 1.73
N ILE A 87 11.31 13.15 1.38
CA ILE A 87 11.75 13.50 0.02
C ILE A 87 13.24 13.26 -0.08
N PHE A 88 13.61 12.06 -0.52
CA PHE A 88 15.01 11.65 -0.65
C PHE A 88 15.30 11.16 -2.06
N SER A 89 16.59 11.15 -2.40
CA SER A 89 17.07 10.61 -3.67
C SER A 89 17.15 9.09 -3.57
N ILE A 90 16.42 8.39 -4.44
CA ILE A 90 16.48 6.94 -4.58
C ILE A 90 17.67 6.56 -5.47
N THR A 91 17.88 7.34 -6.53
CA THR A 91 19.07 7.30 -7.40
C THR A 91 19.59 8.73 -7.59
N ASP A 92 20.66 8.90 -8.37
CA ASP A 92 21.19 10.23 -8.70
C ASP A 92 20.17 11.14 -9.41
N ARG A 93 19.10 10.58 -10.01
CA ARG A 93 18.10 11.33 -10.77
C ARG A 93 16.67 11.17 -10.25
N ILE A 94 16.35 10.05 -9.62
CA ILE A 94 14.99 9.73 -9.17
C ILE A 94 14.87 9.98 -7.67
N SER A 95 13.89 10.79 -7.29
CA SER A 95 13.50 11.00 -5.90
C SER A 95 12.25 10.19 -5.52
N SER A 96 11.99 10.04 -4.23
CA SER A 96 10.72 9.48 -3.74
C SER A 96 9.49 10.27 -4.22
N MET A 97 9.62 11.59 -4.38
CA MET A 97 8.57 12.43 -4.96
C MET A 97 8.28 12.09 -6.43
N ASP A 98 9.32 11.81 -7.23
CA ASP A 98 9.14 11.37 -8.62
C ASP A 98 8.34 10.06 -8.67
N VAL A 99 8.61 9.13 -7.74
CA VAL A 99 7.84 7.88 -7.62
C VAL A 99 6.38 8.14 -7.25
N PHE A 100 6.10 9.06 -6.32
CA PHE A 100 4.72 9.40 -5.98
C PHE A 100 3.93 9.97 -7.16
N LYS A 101 4.54 10.84 -7.98
CA LYS A 101 3.90 11.36 -9.20
C LYS A 101 3.53 10.24 -10.18
N VAL A 102 4.42 9.25 -10.34
CA VAL A 102 4.12 8.05 -11.14
C VAL A 102 2.97 7.27 -10.53
N GLN A 103 2.97 7.06 -9.21
CA GLN A 103 1.86 6.38 -8.54
C GLN A 103 0.53 7.14 -8.64
N ARG A 104 0.55 8.47 -8.61
CA ARG A 104 -0.62 9.34 -8.81
C ARG A 104 -1.28 9.06 -10.16
N TYR A 105 -0.46 8.98 -11.20
CA TYR A 105 -0.92 8.67 -12.55
C TYR A 105 -1.62 7.31 -12.63
N PHE A 106 -1.02 6.26 -12.06
CA PHE A 106 -1.65 4.95 -12.05
C PHE A 106 -2.86 4.86 -11.11
N ASN A 107 -2.89 5.62 -10.01
CA ASN A 107 -4.05 5.72 -9.13
C ASN A 107 -5.23 6.39 -9.85
N PHE A 108 -4.96 7.44 -10.62
CA PHE A 108 -5.97 8.10 -11.46
C PHE A 108 -6.59 7.11 -12.45
N ILE A 109 -5.76 6.36 -13.19
CA ILE A 109 -6.24 5.34 -14.13
C ILE A 109 -7.06 4.27 -13.39
N SER A 110 -6.54 3.73 -12.29
CA SER A 110 -7.23 2.72 -11.49
C SER A 110 -8.61 3.20 -11.03
N CYS A 111 -8.68 4.41 -10.46
CA CYS A 111 -9.92 4.99 -9.99
C CYS A 111 -10.91 5.25 -11.14
N ALA A 112 -10.44 5.73 -12.30
CA ALA A 112 -11.28 5.92 -13.48
C ALA A 112 -11.93 4.61 -13.95
N TYR A 113 -11.15 3.53 -14.07
CA TYR A 113 -11.67 2.21 -14.44
C TYR A 113 -12.68 1.69 -13.42
N GLN A 114 -12.37 1.76 -12.13
CA GLN A 114 -13.27 1.31 -11.06
C GLN A 114 -14.60 2.09 -11.08
N ARG A 115 -14.54 3.42 -11.23
CA ARG A 115 -15.73 4.28 -11.29
C ARG A 115 -16.60 3.97 -12.50
N ARG A 116 -15.98 3.74 -13.67
CA ARG A 116 -16.71 3.40 -14.90
C ARG A 116 -17.32 2.00 -14.84
N LEU A 117 -16.60 1.02 -14.30
CA LEU A 117 -17.11 -0.34 -14.10
C LEU A 117 -18.29 -0.39 -13.11
N ALA A 118 -18.35 0.55 -12.16
CA ALA A 118 -19.46 0.65 -11.21
C ALA A 118 -20.79 1.09 -11.86
N ASP A 119 -20.77 1.69 -13.06
CA ASP A 119 -21.99 2.06 -13.79
C ASP A 119 -22.76 0.82 -14.30
N PHE A 120 -22.07 -0.31 -14.49
CA PHE A 120 -22.66 -1.54 -15.02
C PHE A 120 -23.45 -2.29 -13.93
N GLN A 121 -24.77 -2.39 -14.13
CA GLN A 121 -25.69 -3.00 -13.17
C GLN A 121 -25.63 -4.53 -13.17
N ASP A 122 -25.39 -5.16 -14.33
CA ASP A 122 -25.25 -6.61 -14.43
C ASP A 122 -23.89 -7.08 -13.85
N PRO A 123 -23.89 -7.87 -12.76
CA PRO A 123 -22.65 -8.37 -12.17
C PRO A 123 -21.83 -9.25 -13.11
N ALA A 124 -22.47 -10.02 -14.00
CA ALA A 124 -21.77 -10.92 -14.92
C ALA A 124 -21.05 -10.14 -16.02
N GLU A 125 -21.74 -9.16 -16.61
CA GLU A 125 -21.15 -8.21 -17.56
C GLU A 125 -19.99 -7.43 -16.92
N ARG A 126 -20.21 -6.85 -15.73
CA ARG A 126 -19.18 -6.11 -14.99
C ARG A 126 -17.95 -6.95 -14.69
N GLY A 127 -18.14 -8.21 -14.26
CA GLY A 127 -17.04 -9.14 -13.99
C GLY A 127 -16.21 -9.43 -15.25
N THR A 128 -16.88 -9.69 -16.37
CA THR A 128 -16.23 -9.92 -17.67
C THR A 128 -15.43 -8.71 -18.13
N LEU A 129 -16.03 -7.51 -18.05
CA LEU A 129 -15.36 -6.26 -18.40
C LEU A 129 -14.17 -5.97 -17.47
N THR A 130 -14.28 -6.27 -16.18
CA THR A 130 -13.19 -6.09 -15.22
C THR A 130 -11.97 -6.92 -15.65
N LEU A 131 -12.17 -8.19 -15.97
CA LEU A 131 -11.09 -9.07 -16.42
C LEU A 131 -10.47 -8.62 -17.75
N ALA A 132 -11.29 -8.13 -18.68
CA ALA A 132 -10.84 -7.76 -20.01
C ALA A 132 -10.21 -6.35 -20.10
N SER A 133 -10.42 -5.48 -19.10
CA SER A 133 -10.16 -4.04 -19.24
C SER A 133 -9.20 -3.45 -18.20
N THR A 134 -8.93 -4.13 -17.09
CA THR A 134 -8.15 -3.55 -15.97
C THR A 134 -6.64 -3.56 -16.19
N LEU A 135 -6.16 -4.18 -17.27
CA LEU A 135 -4.77 -4.09 -17.69
C LEU A 135 -4.58 -2.95 -18.67
N LEU A 136 -3.67 -2.04 -18.35
CA LEU A 136 -3.18 -1.02 -19.26
C LEU A 136 -2.16 -1.66 -20.20
N VAL A 137 -2.43 -1.60 -21.50
CA VAL A 137 -1.47 -1.99 -22.55
C VAL A 137 -1.05 -0.71 -23.28
N ILE A 138 0.21 -0.34 -23.17
CA ILE A 138 0.74 0.91 -23.71
C ILE A 138 2.03 0.66 -24.49
N ARG A 139 2.22 1.35 -25.61
CA ARG A 139 3.46 1.27 -26.39
C ARG A 139 4.62 1.89 -25.61
N HIS A 140 5.83 1.37 -25.79
CA HIS A 140 7.01 1.88 -25.07
C HIS A 140 7.25 3.38 -25.28
N ASP A 141 7.15 3.86 -26.51
CA ASP A 141 7.32 5.29 -26.85
C ASP A 141 6.26 6.17 -26.17
N ALA A 142 5.01 5.73 -26.17
CA ALA A 142 3.93 6.45 -25.49
C ALA A 142 4.11 6.49 -23.97
N MET A 143 4.61 5.41 -23.36
CA MET A 143 4.87 5.37 -21.92
C MET A 143 6.02 6.32 -21.53
N VAL A 144 7.12 6.32 -22.29
CA VAL A 144 8.22 7.27 -22.09
C VAL A 144 7.73 8.71 -22.22
N GLU A 145 6.93 9.01 -23.25
CA GLU A 145 6.40 10.35 -23.45
C GLU A 145 5.50 10.80 -22.29
N GLN A 146 4.61 9.93 -21.81
CA GLN A 146 3.77 10.24 -20.65
C GLN A 146 4.60 10.49 -19.39
N MET A 147 5.59 9.63 -19.10
CA MET A 147 6.47 9.83 -17.95
C MET A 147 7.32 11.10 -18.08
N ARG A 148 7.77 11.44 -19.29
CA ARG A 148 8.50 12.69 -19.58
C ARG A 148 7.63 13.91 -19.29
N LEU A 149 6.35 13.87 -19.65
CA LEU A 149 5.42 14.95 -19.31
C LEU A 149 5.16 15.06 -17.80
N ILE A 150 5.14 13.94 -17.06
CA ILE A 150 4.97 13.97 -15.60
C ILE A 150 6.22 14.51 -14.89
N LEU A 151 7.40 14.02 -15.30
CA LEU A 151 8.66 14.26 -14.59
C LEU A 151 9.44 15.47 -15.13
N GLY A 152 9.05 15.99 -16.30
CA GLY A 152 9.71 17.10 -16.98
C GLY A 152 11.06 16.75 -17.62
N ASP A 153 11.50 15.49 -17.55
CA ASP A 153 12.82 15.03 -17.98
C ASP A 153 12.74 13.62 -18.61
N GLU A 154 13.33 13.45 -19.80
CA GLU A 154 13.28 12.18 -20.54
C GLU A 154 14.19 11.11 -19.93
N ASP A 155 15.35 11.48 -19.40
CA ASP A 155 16.26 10.53 -18.77
C ASP A 155 15.63 9.97 -17.50
N LYS A 156 15.00 10.85 -16.68
CA LYS A 156 14.20 10.41 -15.52
C LYS A 156 13.07 9.48 -15.93
N ALA A 157 12.36 9.80 -17.01
CA ALA A 157 11.27 8.98 -17.53
C ALA A 157 11.73 7.57 -17.90
N ARG A 158 12.89 7.44 -18.56
CA ARG A 158 13.45 6.14 -18.92
C ARG A 158 13.94 5.38 -17.69
N GLU A 159 14.62 6.07 -16.78
CA GLU A 159 15.15 5.45 -15.57
C GLU A 159 14.04 4.89 -14.68
N ILE A 160 12.95 5.66 -14.44
CA ILE A 160 11.85 5.14 -13.62
C ILE A 160 11.12 3.97 -14.27
N ILE A 161 11.00 3.96 -15.61
CA ILE A 161 10.43 2.82 -16.34
C ILE A 161 11.30 1.59 -16.13
N GLU A 162 12.63 1.73 -16.23
CA GLU A 162 13.56 0.61 -16.01
C GLU A 162 13.54 0.08 -14.58
N LEU A 163 13.45 0.97 -13.58
CA LEU A 163 13.33 0.56 -12.17
C LEU A 163 12.06 -0.26 -11.89
N LEU A 164 11.00 -0.05 -12.67
CA LEU A 164 9.69 -0.70 -12.56
C LEU A 164 9.50 -1.88 -13.52
N LYS A 165 10.42 -2.05 -14.48
CA LYS A 165 10.33 -3.09 -15.51
C LYS A 165 10.70 -4.45 -14.95
N MET A 166 9.83 -5.42 -15.22
CA MET A 166 10.06 -6.82 -14.88
C MET A 166 11.11 -7.43 -15.79
N ASP A 167 12.07 -8.12 -15.20
CA ASP A 167 12.95 -9.01 -15.95
C ASP A 167 12.25 -10.37 -16.09
N THR A 168 11.93 -10.75 -17.32
CA THR A 168 11.25 -12.01 -17.61
C THR A 168 12.23 -13.21 -17.61
N GLY A 169 13.53 -12.96 -17.46
CA GLY A 169 14.56 -13.98 -17.30
C GLY A 169 14.71 -14.51 -15.88
N ASP A 170 14.12 -13.85 -14.87
CA ASP A 170 14.20 -14.27 -13.48
C ASP A 170 13.25 -15.44 -13.16
N GLN A 171 13.68 -16.34 -12.28
CA GLN A 171 12.86 -17.49 -11.85
C GLN A 171 11.61 -17.10 -11.05
N HIS A 172 11.59 -15.89 -10.47
CA HIS A 172 10.48 -15.38 -9.66
C HIS A 172 10.00 -14.05 -10.24
N LEU A 173 8.80 -14.07 -10.80
CA LEU A 173 8.13 -12.89 -11.32
C LEU A 173 7.33 -12.24 -10.19
N ASP A 174 7.80 -11.10 -9.68
CA ASP A 174 7.11 -10.37 -8.61
C ASP A 174 6.55 -9.04 -9.12
N LEU A 175 5.23 -9.02 -9.34
CA LEU A 175 4.49 -7.84 -9.78
C LEU A 175 4.47 -6.72 -8.74
N GLN A 176 4.72 -7.02 -7.47
CA GLN A 176 4.78 -5.99 -6.44
C GLN A 176 6.05 -5.15 -6.61
N TYR A 177 7.17 -5.78 -6.95
CA TYR A 177 8.46 -5.09 -7.07
C TYR A 177 8.70 -4.48 -8.44
N ARG A 178 8.29 -5.17 -9.51
CA ARG A 178 8.50 -4.74 -10.89
C ARG A 178 7.22 -4.89 -11.70
N PRO A 179 6.27 -3.96 -11.56
CA PRO A 179 4.91 -4.13 -12.08
C PRO A 179 4.78 -4.01 -13.61
N PHE A 180 5.82 -3.63 -14.35
CA PHE A 180 5.73 -3.41 -15.79
C PHE A 180 6.24 -4.63 -16.55
N ILE A 181 5.36 -5.34 -17.25
CA ILE A 181 5.73 -6.50 -18.06
C ILE A 181 6.02 -6.02 -19.49
N ASP A 182 7.24 -6.23 -19.98
CA ASP A 182 7.61 -5.95 -21.38
C ASP A 182 7.17 -7.11 -22.28
N VAL A 183 6.27 -6.82 -23.22
CA VAL A 183 5.77 -7.78 -24.20
C VAL A 183 5.75 -7.14 -25.59
N GLY A 184 6.77 -7.45 -26.39
CA GLY A 184 6.74 -7.19 -27.84
C GLY A 184 6.57 -5.72 -28.22
N GLY A 185 7.24 -4.81 -27.50
CA GLY A 185 7.18 -3.36 -27.75
C GLY A 185 6.06 -2.64 -27.01
N TYR A 186 5.36 -3.33 -26.11
CA TYR A 186 4.33 -2.81 -25.23
C TYR A 186 4.65 -3.14 -23.78
N TYR A 187 4.29 -2.24 -22.88
CA TYR A 187 4.17 -2.55 -21.46
C TYR A 187 2.75 -2.99 -21.14
N VAL A 188 2.63 -4.09 -20.40
CA VAL A 188 1.39 -4.55 -19.77
C VAL A 188 1.49 -4.27 -18.28
N ILE A 189 0.58 -3.43 -17.78
CA ILE A 189 0.62 -2.90 -16.42
C ILE A 189 -0.76 -3.08 -15.79
N ALA A 190 -0.82 -3.53 -14.53
CA ALA A 190 -2.03 -3.45 -13.73
C ALA A 190 -2.01 -2.14 -12.93
N PRO A 191 -2.74 -1.07 -13.33
CA PRO A 191 -2.62 0.24 -12.70
C PRO A 191 -2.93 0.21 -11.20
N HIS A 192 -3.88 -0.63 -10.79
CA HIS A 192 -4.24 -0.79 -9.38
C HIS A 192 -3.07 -1.31 -8.55
N VAL A 193 -2.27 -2.26 -9.08
CA VAL A 193 -1.09 -2.79 -8.38
C VAL A 193 -0.09 -1.66 -8.13
N VAL A 194 0.29 -0.92 -9.18
CA VAL A 194 1.21 0.23 -9.06
C VAL A 194 0.67 1.29 -8.09
N ALA A 195 -0.65 1.52 -8.12
CA ALA A 195 -1.31 2.51 -7.30
C ALA A 195 -1.32 2.16 -5.81
N VAL A 196 -1.37 0.88 -5.42
CA VAL A 196 -1.45 0.49 -4.00
C VAL A 196 -0.13 -0.04 -3.42
N SER A 197 0.85 -0.38 -4.27
CA SER A 197 2.16 -0.87 -3.83
C SER A 197 2.98 0.20 -3.10
N ASN A 198 3.83 -0.25 -2.17
CA ASN A 198 4.89 0.57 -1.57
C ASN A 198 6.05 0.72 -2.57
N LEU A 199 5.84 1.54 -3.61
CA LEU A 199 6.69 1.56 -4.79
C LEU A 199 8.11 2.07 -4.49
N VAL A 200 8.25 3.03 -3.58
CA VAL A 200 9.56 3.56 -3.16
C VAL A 200 10.41 2.45 -2.52
N ARG A 201 9.87 1.73 -1.52
CA ARG A 201 10.57 0.61 -0.89
C ARG A 201 10.88 -0.50 -1.89
N ASN A 202 9.92 -0.81 -2.75
CA ASN A 202 10.06 -1.86 -3.74
C ASN A 202 11.18 -1.55 -4.74
N ILE A 203 11.30 -0.30 -5.20
CA ILE A 203 12.39 0.13 -6.07
C ILE A 203 13.75 -0.05 -5.37
N ILE A 204 13.88 0.39 -4.11
CA ILE A 204 15.12 0.28 -3.33
C ILE A 204 15.55 -1.19 -3.21
N VAL A 205 14.63 -2.06 -2.78
CA VAL A 205 14.91 -3.49 -2.56
C VAL A 205 15.20 -4.21 -3.86
N ALA A 206 14.36 -4.06 -4.88
CA ALA A 206 14.47 -4.79 -6.13
C ALA A 206 15.72 -4.43 -6.93
N ASN A 207 16.16 -3.18 -6.83
CA ASN A 207 17.34 -2.69 -7.56
C ASN A 207 18.61 -2.71 -6.69
N ARG A 208 18.56 -3.30 -5.48
CA ARG A 208 19.68 -3.42 -4.54
C ARG A 208 20.40 -2.09 -4.33
N LEU A 209 19.63 -1.01 -4.27
CA LEU A 209 20.19 0.32 -4.08
C LEU A 209 20.72 0.37 -2.65
N GLU A 210 22.01 0.70 -2.49
CA GLU A 210 22.60 0.95 -1.18
C GLU A 210 22.00 2.25 -0.64
N TYR A 211 20.85 2.12 0.01
CA TYR A 211 20.29 3.21 0.78
C TYR A 211 20.96 3.19 2.16
N VAL A 212 21.84 4.17 2.40
CA VAL A 212 22.44 4.37 3.71
C VAL A 212 21.34 4.91 4.61
N PHE A 213 20.63 4.02 5.30
CA PHE A 213 19.93 4.41 6.50
C PHE A 213 20.98 4.92 7.49
N GLU A 214 20.86 6.19 7.89
CA GLU A 214 21.56 6.60 9.09
C GLU A 214 21.10 5.68 10.23
N PRO A 215 22.02 5.15 11.06
CA PRO A 215 21.66 4.26 12.15
C PRO A 215 20.63 4.97 13.05
N PRO A 216 19.57 4.28 13.49
CA PRO A 216 18.50 4.90 14.26
C PRO A 216 19.06 5.58 15.51
N THR A 217 18.63 6.81 15.77
CA THR A 217 19.06 7.55 16.95
C THR A 217 18.31 7.08 18.19
N ASP A 218 18.83 7.36 19.40
CA ASP A 218 18.12 7.08 20.66
C ASP A 218 16.70 7.70 20.73
N GLU A 219 16.45 8.74 19.94
CA GLU A 219 15.17 9.44 19.88
C GLU A 219 14.16 8.71 18.98
N ASP A 220 14.55 8.21 17.80
CA ASP A 220 13.68 7.42 16.89
C ASP A 220 13.11 6.18 17.58
N HIS A 221 13.93 5.69 18.48
CA HIS A 221 13.93 4.36 18.97
C HIS A 221 13.17 4.46 20.34
N ARG A 222 13.20 5.63 21.01
CA ARG A 222 12.15 6.08 21.98
C ARG A 222 10.78 6.30 21.34
N ARG A 223 10.70 6.91 20.16
CA ARG A 223 9.41 7.14 19.46
C ARG A 223 8.74 5.82 19.08
N ALA A 224 9.50 4.85 18.59
CA ALA A 224 9.02 3.50 18.30
C ALA A 224 8.38 2.83 19.53
N ALA A 225 9.00 2.97 20.71
CA ALA A 225 8.45 2.44 21.95
C ALA A 225 7.10 3.09 22.33
N VAL A 226 7.00 4.42 22.22
CA VAL A 226 5.76 5.17 22.48
C VAL A 226 4.66 4.75 21.51
N LEU A 227 4.99 4.60 20.22
CA LEU A 227 4.03 4.15 19.20
C LEU A 227 3.51 2.74 19.50
N LEU A 228 4.39 1.83 19.90
CA LEU A 228 4.04 0.47 20.25
C LEU A 228 3.05 0.41 21.42
N ASP A 229 3.25 1.25 22.45
CA ASP A 229 2.32 1.34 23.58
C ASP A 229 0.96 1.91 23.14
N VAL A 230 0.95 2.99 22.34
CA VAL A 230 -0.30 3.56 21.80
C VAL A 230 -1.06 2.55 20.93
N LEU A 231 -0.35 1.79 20.10
CA LEU A 231 -0.95 0.77 19.24
C LEU A 231 -1.61 -0.33 20.08
N VAL A 232 -0.94 -0.80 21.13
CA VAL A 232 -1.50 -1.80 22.05
C VAL A 232 -2.78 -1.28 22.71
N ASP A 233 -2.76 -0.05 23.22
CA ASP A 233 -3.93 0.56 23.84
C ASP A 233 -5.10 0.64 22.85
N LEU A 234 -4.84 1.11 21.61
CA LEU A 234 -5.84 1.16 20.55
C LEU A 234 -6.43 -0.22 20.23
N LEU A 235 -5.58 -1.25 20.11
CA LEU A 235 -6.05 -2.62 19.81
C LEU A 235 -6.92 -3.18 20.94
N VAL A 236 -6.60 -2.88 22.20
CA VAL A 236 -7.40 -3.29 23.36
C VAL A 236 -8.73 -2.53 23.42
N GLU A 237 -8.70 -1.22 23.20
CA GLU A 237 -9.88 -0.35 23.25
C GLU A 237 -10.81 -0.53 22.05
N SER A 238 -10.29 -0.99 20.90
CA SER A 238 -11.07 -1.23 19.67
C SER A 238 -12.15 -2.31 19.80
N GLY A 239 -12.16 -3.09 20.89
CA GLY A 239 -13.14 -4.16 21.11
C GLY A 239 -12.89 -5.41 20.27
N ILE A 240 -11.73 -5.54 19.63
CA ILE A 240 -11.34 -6.72 18.82
C ILE A 240 -11.19 -8.00 19.67
N GLY A 241 -11.22 -7.90 21.01
CA GLY A 241 -11.27 -9.06 21.91
C GLY A 241 -9.88 -9.59 22.31
N VAL A 242 -8.85 -8.78 22.14
CA VAL A 242 -7.48 -9.05 22.60
C VAL A 242 -7.22 -8.47 23.98
N LYS A 243 -6.30 -9.08 24.73
CA LYS A 243 -5.83 -8.59 26.03
C LYS A 243 -4.31 -8.59 26.08
N PRO A 244 -3.67 -7.58 26.68
CA PRO A 244 -2.23 -7.55 26.84
C PRO A 244 -1.78 -8.61 27.84
N LEU A 245 -0.65 -9.25 27.56
CA LEU A 245 0.03 -10.15 28.48
C LEU A 245 1.13 -9.39 29.23
N PRO A 246 1.37 -9.70 30.51
CA PRO A 246 2.41 -9.06 31.29
C PRO A 246 3.80 -9.33 30.71
N ILE A 247 4.63 -8.30 30.68
CA ILE A 247 6.03 -8.39 30.27
C ILE A 247 6.81 -9.03 31.42
N LEU A 248 7.49 -10.17 31.18
CA LEU A 248 8.33 -10.82 32.18
C LEU A 248 9.53 -9.92 32.54
N ALA A 249 9.82 -9.79 33.84
CA ALA A 249 10.57 -8.67 34.41
C ALA A 249 12.11 -8.77 34.38
N ASP A 250 12.69 -9.81 33.77
CA ASP A 250 14.07 -10.22 34.09
C ASP A 250 15.18 -9.79 33.09
N ASP A 251 15.03 -8.69 32.33
CA ASP A 251 16.13 -8.20 31.48
C ASP A 251 16.18 -6.66 31.41
N PRO A 252 17.33 -5.97 31.57
CA PRO A 252 17.36 -4.53 31.78
C PRO A 252 17.09 -3.74 30.49
N ALA A 253 16.22 -2.74 30.62
CA ALA A 253 16.08 -1.55 29.78
C ALA A 253 16.29 -1.72 28.26
N ASP A 254 15.54 -2.64 27.64
CA ASP A 254 15.37 -2.65 26.19
C ASP A 254 13.99 -2.09 25.82
N TRP A 255 14.04 -1.03 25.05
CA TRP A 255 12.99 -0.13 24.61
C TRP A 255 12.37 -0.64 23.30
N SER A 256 13.00 -1.65 22.69
CA SER A 256 12.48 -2.48 21.59
C SER A 256 11.55 -3.63 22.04
N ARG A 257 11.20 -3.70 23.34
CA ARG A 257 10.43 -4.82 23.92
C ARG A 257 9.14 -5.10 23.16
N LYS A 258 9.07 -6.29 22.56
CA LYS A 258 7.83 -6.81 21.96
C LYS A 258 6.69 -6.77 22.97
N ARG A 259 5.51 -6.34 22.54
CA ARG A 259 4.27 -6.42 23.31
C ARG A 259 3.53 -7.68 22.91
N ARG A 260 3.03 -8.41 23.90
CA ARG A 260 2.25 -9.63 23.65
C ARG A 260 0.78 -9.38 23.91
N LEU A 261 -0.06 -9.77 22.97
CA LEU A 261 -1.52 -9.80 23.11
C LEU A 261 -2.02 -11.24 23.03
N ARG A 262 -3.16 -11.52 23.65
CA ARG A 262 -3.86 -12.80 23.54
C ARG A 262 -5.31 -12.59 23.16
N ALA A 263 -5.79 -13.31 22.16
CA ALA A 263 -7.20 -13.37 21.80
C ALA A 263 -8.00 -14.09 22.89
N SER A 264 -9.15 -13.51 23.27
CA SER A 264 -10.00 -14.07 24.32
C SER A 264 -10.79 -15.31 23.88
N ILE A 265 -10.94 -15.54 22.58
CA ILE A 265 -11.89 -16.51 22.01
C ILE A 265 -11.23 -17.83 21.60
N ASN A 266 -10.05 -17.78 20.99
CA ASN A 266 -9.44 -18.93 20.32
C ASN A 266 -7.97 -19.15 20.69
N GLU A 267 -7.55 -18.57 21.81
CA GLU A 267 -6.19 -18.67 22.37
C GLU A 267 -5.04 -18.18 21.48
N SER A 268 -5.32 -17.56 20.33
CA SER A 268 -4.28 -16.92 19.50
C SER A 268 -3.45 -15.95 20.34
N TYR A 269 -2.14 -15.91 20.09
CA TYR A 269 -1.28 -14.88 20.67
C TYR A 269 -0.62 -14.07 19.56
N PHE A 270 -0.33 -12.81 19.88
CA PHE A 270 0.27 -11.86 18.97
C PHE A 270 1.50 -11.25 19.65
N GLU A 271 2.65 -11.21 18.99
CA GLU A 271 3.78 -10.40 19.42
C GLU A 271 3.95 -9.23 18.45
N LEU A 272 3.96 -8.02 18.99
CA LEU A 272 4.12 -6.78 18.25
C LEU A 272 5.47 -6.16 18.60
N SER A 273 6.26 -5.78 17.62
CA SER A 273 7.32 -4.78 17.82
C SER A 273 7.19 -3.68 16.78
N VAL A 274 7.65 -2.50 17.15
CA VAL A 274 7.84 -1.39 16.22
C VAL A 274 9.34 -1.28 15.99
N ASN A 275 9.75 -1.30 14.73
CA ASN A 275 11.14 -1.09 14.38
C ASN A 275 11.51 0.39 14.62
N PRO A 276 12.76 0.69 14.97
CA PRO A 276 13.27 2.05 15.13
C PRO A 276 13.49 2.82 13.84
N GLU A 277 13.79 2.12 12.75
CA GLU A 277 13.68 2.62 11.39
C GLU A 277 12.20 2.73 11.07
N GLY A 278 11.43 1.70 11.40
CA GLY A 278 10.00 1.71 11.30
C GLY A 278 9.40 0.45 10.65
N GLY A 279 8.10 0.27 10.75
CA GLY A 279 7.39 -0.98 10.51
C GLY A 279 6.85 -1.52 11.80
N ILE A 280 5.64 -2.07 11.76
CA ILE A 280 5.19 -2.95 12.83
C ILE A 280 5.51 -4.38 12.39
N ASN A 281 6.28 -5.10 13.20
CA ASN A 281 6.41 -6.54 13.06
C ASN A 281 5.31 -7.20 13.87
N LEU A 282 4.68 -8.20 13.27
CA LEU A 282 3.64 -8.99 13.89
C LEU A 282 4.02 -10.47 13.79
N LEU A 283 4.17 -11.09 14.96
CA LEU A 283 4.15 -12.53 15.09
C LEU A 283 2.75 -12.95 15.50
N ILE A 284 2.16 -13.90 14.79
CA ILE A 284 0.85 -14.48 15.13
C ILE A 284 1.08 -15.96 15.44
N GLY A 285 0.77 -16.37 16.65
CA GLY A 285 0.68 -17.78 17.01
C GLY A 285 -0.77 -18.24 17.09
N PHE A 286 -1.09 -19.30 16.37
CA PHE A 286 -2.41 -19.92 16.37
C PHE A 286 -2.24 -21.45 16.30
N GLU A 287 -2.75 -22.16 17.30
CA GLU A 287 -2.52 -23.60 17.49
C GLU A 287 -1.02 -23.95 17.50
N ASP A 288 -0.58 -24.84 16.61
CA ASP A 288 0.81 -25.26 16.42
C ASP A 288 1.55 -24.44 15.33
N LYS A 289 0.91 -23.39 14.80
CA LYS A 289 1.44 -22.57 13.71
C LYS A 289 1.86 -21.19 14.19
N SER A 290 2.87 -20.66 13.51
CA SER A 290 3.32 -19.29 13.66
C SER A 290 3.42 -18.60 12.31
N PHE A 291 3.00 -17.34 12.26
CA PHE A 291 3.10 -16.46 11.09
C PHE A 291 3.91 -15.24 11.50
N HIS A 292 4.78 -14.81 10.60
CA HIS A 292 5.71 -13.71 10.84
C HIS A 292 5.57 -12.71 9.70
N GLU A 293 5.19 -11.50 10.05
CA GLU A 293 5.04 -10.39 9.11
C GLU A 293 5.86 -9.20 9.60
N HIS A 294 6.47 -8.49 8.66
CA HIS A 294 7.41 -7.41 8.93
C HIS A 294 7.02 -6.15 8.14
N GLY A 295 7.24 -4.97 8.73
CA GLY A 295 6.98 -3.70 8.03
C GLY A 295 5.50 -3.45 7.75
N LEU A 296 4.61 -3.91 8.63
CA LEU A 296 3.17 -3.71 8.48
C LEU A 296 2.75 -2.30 8.91
N SER A 297 1.71 -1.78 8.25
CA SER A 297 0.99 -0.58 8.70
C SER A 297 0.07 -0.89 9.89
N VAL A 298 -0.33 0.14 10.64
CA VAL A 298 -1.29 0.02 11.76
C VAL A 298 -2.60 -0.64 11.31
N GLU A 299 -3.11 -0.26 10.13
CA GLU A 299 -4.34 -0.83 9.58
C GLU A 299 -4.16 -2.31 9.25
N ALA A 300 -3.06 -2.68 8.58
CA ALA A 300 -2.77 -4.07 8.25
C ALA A 300 -2.65 -4.96 9.50
N VAL A 301 -1.95 -4.47 10.54
CA VAL A 301 -1.85 -5.15 11.84
C VAL A 301 -3.23 -5.33 12.47
N THR A 302 -4.03 -4.27 12.50
CA THR A 302 -5.37 -4.30 13.09
C THR A 302 -6.27 -5.30 12.35
N THR A 303 -6.24 -5.29 11.01
CA THR A 303 -6.98 -6.25 10.17
C THR A 303 -6.53 -7.68 10.44
N LEU A 304 -5.23 -7.96 10.45
CA LEU A 304 -4.70 -9.30 10.71
C LEU A 304 -5.10 -9.80 12.10
N ILE A 305 -4.89 -9.00 13.15
CA ILE A 305 -5.29 -9.35 14.52
C ILE A 305 -6.80 -9.61 14.59
N HIS A 306 -7.63 -8.77 13.96
CA HIS A 306 -9.07 -8.96 13.92
C HIS A 306 -9.47 -10.24 13.18
N CYS A 307 -8.87 -10.53 12.03
CA CYS A 307 -9.10 -11.77 11.28
C CYS A 307 -8.76 -12.99 12.14
N PHE A 308 -7.56 -13.04 12.71
CA PHE A 308 -7.12 -14.17 13.52
C PHE A 308 -7.90 -14.33 14.82
N THR A 309 -8.34 -13.23 15.45
CA THR A 309 -9.18 -13.30 16.66
C THR A 309 -10.57 -13.86 16.35
N ASN A 310 -11.09 -13.64 15.14
CA ASN A 310 -12.40 -14.13 14.70
C ASN A 310 -12.35 -15.47 13.95
N LEU A 311 -11.16 -16.05 13.73
CA LEU A 311 -11.05 -17.41 13.22
C LEU A 311 -11.70 -18.36 14.22
N ARG A 312 -12.91 -18.81 13.89
CA ARG A 312 -13.54 -19.92 14.58
C ARG A 312 -12.80 -21.18 14.19
N LEU A 313 -12.46 -21.98 15.19
CA LEU A 313 -11.96 -23.33 14.99
C LEU A 313 -12.94 -24.08 14.07
N ALA A 314 -12.52 -24.38 12.85
CA ALA A 314 -13.05 -25.51 12.12
C ALA A 314 -12.36 -26.77 12.67
N SER A 315 -12.54 -27.08 13.96
CA SER A 315 -12.00 -28.34 14.49
C SER A 315 -12.95 -29.48 14.12
N PRO A 316 -12.46 -30.57 13.51
CA PRO A 316 -13.24 -31.75 13.20
C PRO A 316 -13.43 -32.71 14.39
N PHE A 317 -13.09 -32.31 15.61
CA PHE A 317 -13.26 -33.17 16.79
C PHE A 317 -14.56 -32.86 17.55
N PRO A 318 -15.41 -33.88 17.80
CA PRO A 318 -16.68 -33.68 18.49
C PRO A 318 -16.40 -33.23 19.92
N GLN A 319 -17.10 -32.18 20.34
CA GLN A 319 -17.28 -31.86 21.74
C GLN A 319 -17.64 -33.15 22.47
N GLN A 320 -16.78 -33.59 23.39
CA GLN A 320 -17.10 -34.69 24.28
C GLN A 320 -18.38 -34.31 25.03
N TRP A 321 -19.47 -34.96 24.61
CA TRP A 321 -20.73 -34.98 25.31
C TRP A 321 -20.43 -35.51 26.71
N ASN A 322 -20.71 -34.69 27.73
CA ASN A 322 -20.68 -35.13 29.12
C ASN A 322 -21.61 -36.35 29.26
N ALA A 323 -21.02 -37.54 29.26
CA ALA A 323 -21.69 -38.71 29.79
C ALA A 323 -21.73 -38.52 31.31
N HIS A 324 -22.89 -38.15 31.83
CA HIS A 324 -23.26 -38.53 33.18
C HIS A 324 -23.49 -40.05 33.18
N PRO A 325 -22.75 -40.85 33.95
CA PRO A 325 -23.28 -42.09 34.47
C PRO A 325 -24.00 -41.77 35.78
N ASP A 326 -25.24 -42.24 35.89
CA ASP A 326 -25.92 -42.32 37.18
C ASP A 326 -25.08 -43.15 38.17
N GLY A 327 -24.92 -42.61 39.38
CA GLY A 327 -24.27 -43.23 40.53
C GLY A 327 -24.50 -42.40 41.78
#